data_AF-A0A7K0NYT7-F1
#
_entry.id   AF-A0A7K0NYT7-F1
#
_cell.length_a   1.000
_cell.length_b   1.000
_cell.length_c   1.000
_cell.angle_alpha   90.00
_cell.angle_beta   90.00
_cell.angle_gamma   90.00
#
_symmetry.space_group_name_H-M   'P 1'
#
loop_
_entity.id
_entity.type
_entity.pdbx_description
1 polymer ?
#
loop_
_entity_poly.entity_id
_entity_poly.type
_entity_poly.pdbx_seq_one_letter_code
_entity_poly.pdbx_strand_id
1 'polypeptide(L)'
;MTISSRTRIVRSIALCGVVALTVVTLAACSSSSSSSSTSSAAASSSGVGGNVLPPIMVEPGQDSATAKVGDFVVFKQPDPAKTKISTDNTAVLEVSQGSDDGSATFNPGAKALSPGTAVVTIVAADGSTSTVTVTVTE
;
A
#
# COMPACT_ATOMS: atom_id res chain seq x y z
N MET A 1 9.64 -45.00 -13.78
CA MET A 1 9.06 -44.63 -12.46
C MET A 1 7.94 -43.63 -12.72
N THR A 2 6.70 -44.11 -12.62
CA THR A 2 5.47 -43.37 -12.87
C THR A 2 4.97 -42.80 -11.54
N ILE A 3 4.83 -41.48 -11.40
CA ILE A 3 4.02 -40.88 -10.34
C ILE A 3 2.99 -39.96 -10.99
N SER A 4 1.79 -40.52 -11.03
CA SER A 4 0.53 -39.89 -11.37
C SER A 4 -0.07 -39.38 -10.06
N SER A 5 -0.28 -38.07 -9.94
CA SER A 5 -1.02 -37.48 -8.82
C SER A 5 -2.18 -36.66 -9.38
N ARG A 6 -3.29 -37.37 -9.62
CA ARG A 6 -4.59 -36.78 -9.95
C ARG A 6 -5.25 -36.30 -8.67
N THR A 7 -5.24 -35.01 -8.40
CA THR A 7 -6.09 -34.44 -7.37
C THR A 7 -7.33 -33.84 -8.03
N ARG A 8 -8.39 -34.65 -8.14
CA ARG A 8 -9.76 -34.16 -8.34
C ARG A 8 -10.28 -33.71 -6.98
N ILE A 9 -10.68 -32.45 -6.85
CA ILE A 9 -11.60 -32.03 -5.78
C ILE A 9 -12.78 -31.34 -6.45
N VAL A 10 -13.95 -31.91 -6.17
CA VAL A 10 -15.27 -31.61 -6.71
C VAL A 10 -16.14 -31.19 -5.52
N ARG A 11 -17.16 -30.38 -5.79
CA ARG A 11 -18.32 -29.99 -4.94
C ARG A 11 -18.10 -28.72 -4.11
N SER A 12 -18.73 -27.60 -4.49
CA SER A 12 -20.15 -27.21 -4.34
C SER A 12 -20.52 -26.81 -2.91
N ILE A 13 -20.70 -25.50 -2.67
CA ILE A 13 -21.62 -24.98 -1.65
C ILE A 13 -22.32 -23.75 -2.23
N ALA A 14 -23.64 -23.89 -2.39
CA ALA A 14 -24.58 -22.83 -2.65
C ALA A 14 -24.85 -22.06 -1.35
N LEU A 15 -25.01 -20.73 -1.43
CA LEU A 15 -25.59 -19.93 -0.35
C LEU A 15 -26.66 -19.00 -0.92
N CYS A 16 -27.87 -19.25 -0.43
CA CYS A 16 -29.07 -18.44 -0.58
C CYS A 16 -28.88 -17.08 0.12
N GLY A 17 -29.34 -16.02 -0.55
CA GLY A 17 -30.48 -15.28 -0.02
C GLY A 17 -30.24 -13.90 0.62
N VAL A 18 -31.09 -12.98 0.14
CA VAL A 18 -31.76 -11.87 0.86
C VAL A 18 -31.27 -10.44 0.57
N VAL A 19 -32.00 -9.80 -0.37
CA VAL A 19 -32.71 -8.49 -0.29
C VAL A 19 -31.93 -7.24 0.15
N ALA A 20 -31.83 -6.26 -0.75
CA ALA A 20 -32.49 -4.95 -0.59
C ALA A 20 -32.37 -4.10 -1.88
N LEU A 21 -33.50 -3.61 -2.33
CA LEU A 21 -33.73 -2.84 -3.54
C LEU A 21 -33.97 -1.38 -3.12
N THR A 22 -33.07 -0.45 -3.45
CA THR A 22 -33.37 0.99 -3.42
C THR A 22 -32.63 1.71 -4.53
N VAL A 23 -33.43 2.21 -5.47
CA VAL A 23 -33.07 3.02 -6.63
C VAL A 23 -32.91 4.46 -6.17
N VAL A 24 -31.77 5.09 -6.43
CA VAL A 24 -31.61 6.54 -6.37
C VAL A 24 -31.01 6.99 -7.69
N THR A 25 -31.88 7.45 -8.58
CA THR A 25 -31.50 8.17 -9.80
C THR A 25 -31.37 9.65 -9.45
N LEU A 26 -30.14 10.12 -9.25
CA LEU A 26 -29.86 11.55 -9.23
C LEU A 26 -29.66 12.03 -10.67
N ALA A 27 -30.74 12.59 -11.23
CA ALA A 27 -30.66 13.50 -12.35
C ALA A 27 -30.08 14.83 -11.84
N ALA A 28 -28.77 15.03 -11.98
CA ALA A 28 -28.16 16.36 -11.89
C ALA A 28 -27.79 16.79 -13.32
N CYS A 29 -28.80 17.33 -14.01
CA CYS A 29 -28.63 18.02 -15.28
C CYS A 29 -28.23 19.47 -14.97
N SER A 30 -26.98 19.83 -15.22
CA SER A 30 -26.66 21.22 -15.59
C SER A 30 -25.51 21.22 -16.59
N SER A 31 -25.79 21.88 -17.71
CA SER A 31 -25.02 21.91 -18.95
C SER A 31 -23.79 22.81 -18.92
N SER A 32 -22.78 22.37 -19.68
CA SER A 32 -21.82 23.11 -20.52
C SER A 32 -20.64 23.90 -19.91
N SER A 33 -19.46 23.32 -20.15
CA SER A 33 -18.22 23.89 -20.69
C SER A 33 -17.35 24.90 -19.92
N SER A 34 -16.07 24.51 -19.88
CA SER A 34 -14.84 25.30 -19.89
C SER A 34 -14.27 25.79 -18.55
N SER A 35 -13.23 25.07 -18.14
CA SER A 35 -11.93 25.55 -17.64
C SER A 35 -11.92 26.74 -16.70
N SER A 36 -11.42 26.53 -15.48
CA SER A 36 -10.14 27.09 -15.00
C SER A 36 -9.98 26.89 -13.50
N SER A 37 -8.83 26.33 -13.12
CA SER A 37 -8.06 26.67 -11.93
C SER A 37 -8.80 26.74 -10.58
N THR A 38 -8.78 25.65 -9.84
CA THR A 38 -8.73 25.72 -8.38
C THR A 38 -7.46 25.06 -7.91
N SER A 39 -6.51 25.92 -7.56
CA SER A 39 -5.36 25.63 -6.71
C SER A 39 -5.82 24.79 -5.52
N SER A 40 -5.38 23.53 -5.46
CA SER A 40 -5.48 22.75 -4.23
C SER A 40 -4.52 23.38 -3.23
N ALA A 41 -5.02 24.35 -2.47
CA ALA A 41 -4.40 24.79 -1.24
C ALA A 41 -4.28 23.56 -0.34
N ALA A 42 -3.04 23.13 -0.11
CA ALA A 42 -2.74 22.17 0.93
C ALA A 42 -3.28 22.71 2.24
N ALA A 43 -4.26 22.01 2.82
CA ALA A 43 -4.72 22.29 4.17
C ALA A 43 -3.58 21.89 5.13
N SER A 44 -2.73 22.86 5.47
CA SER A 44 -1.77 22.72 6.55
C SER A 44 -2.51 22.68 7.87
N SER A 45 -2.88 21.47 8.33
CA SER A 45 -3.25 21.28 9.73
C SER A 45 -1.98 21.32 10.57
N SER A 46 -1.66 22.50 11.12
CA SER A 46 -0.65 22.63 12.16
C SER A 46 -1.15 21.87 13.41
N GLY A 47 -0.71 20.63 13.55
CA GLY A 47 -0.93 19.80 14.72
C GLY A 47 -0.09 20.27 15.89
N VAL A 48 -0.71 20.34 17.07
CA VAL A 48 -0.09 20.76 18.33
C VAL A 48 0.85 19.65 18.81
N GLY A 49 2.16 19.86 18.68
CA GLY A 49 3.20 19.05 19.36
C GLY A 49 4.07 18.19 18.45
N GLY A 50 5.26 18.71 18.09
CA GLY A 50 6.26 18.03 17.26
C GLY A 50 5.88 18.00 15.78
N ASN A 51 6.81 18.34 14.88
CA ASN A 51 6.61 18.22 13.44
C ASN A 51 6.68 16.73 13.04
N VAL A 52 5.69 15.93 13.45
CA VAL A 52 5.57 14.53 13.06
C VAL A 52 4.96 14.51 11.67
N LEU A 53 5.81 14.31 10.66
CA LEU A 53 5.36 14.20 9.28
C LEU A 53 4.53 12.92 9.12
N PRO A 54 3.40 12.96 8.40
CA PRO A 54 2.65 11.74 8.11
C PRO A 54 3.51 10.78 7.29
N PRO A 55 3.37 9.46 7.48
CA PRO A 55 4.08 8.49 6.66
C PRO A 55 3.68 8.55 5.19
N ILE A 56 4.62 8.19 4.32
CA ILE A 56 4.39 8.04 2.87
C ILE A 56 3.79 6.65 2.64
N MET A 57 2.58 6.58 2.09
CA MET A 57 1.89 5.32 1.81
C MET A 57 2.14 4.84 0.38
N VAL A 58 2.63 3.62 0.24
CA VAL A 58 2.82 2.93 -1.06
C VAL A 58 1.74 1.87 -1.21
N GLU A 59 0.92 2.01 -2.23
CA GLU A 59 -0.15 1.05 -2.55
C GLU A 59 0.37 -0.10 -3.43
N PRO A 60 -0.27 -1.30 -3.40
CA PRO A 60 0.09 -2.39 -4.30
C PRO A 60 0.05 -1.97 -5.78
N GLY A 61 1.11 -2.26 -6.52
CA GLY A 61 1.25 -1.89 -7.94
C GLY A 61 1.86 -0.51 -8.18
N GLN A 62 2.24 0.23 -7.14
CA GLN A 62 3.08 1.41 -7.28
C GLN A 62 4.56 1.02 -7.35
N ASP A 63 5.28 1.51 -8.36
CA ASP A 63 6.68 1.12 -8.60
C ASP A 63 7.70 2.13 -8.05
N SER A 64 7.26 3.28 -7.55
CA SER A 64 8.14 4.33 -7.03
C SER A 64 7.55 5.18 -5.91
N ALA A 65 8.43 5.66 -5.03
CA ALA A 65 8.11 6.59 -3.95
C ALA A 65 9.26 7.58 -3.71
N THR A 66 8.94 8.78 -3.26
CA THR A 66 9.91 9.82 -2.89
C THR A 66 9.75 10.18 -1.43
N ALA A 67 10.85 10.19 -0.69
CA ALA A 67 10.91 10.48 0.74
C ALA A 67 12.00 11.53 1.05
N LYS A 68 11.90 12.18 2.20
CA LYS A 68 12.98 12.96 2.80
C LYS A 68 13.70 12.15 3.87
N VAL A 69 14.94 12.52 4.19
CA VAL A 69 15.67 11.92 5.32
C VAL A 69 14.84 12.10 6.59
N GLY A 70 14.63 10.99 7.31
CA GLY A 70 13.79 10.94 8.51
C GLY A 70 12.34 10.53 8.27
N ASP A 71 11.86 10.52 7.02
CA ASP A 71 10.52 10.04 6.71
C ASP A 71 10.42 8.52 6.84
N PHE A 72 9.18 8.05 7.05
CA PHE A 72 8.82 6.65 7.00
C PHE A 72 7.95 6.38 5.76
N VAL A 73 8.35 5.38 4.98
CA VAL A 73 7.59 4.81 3.88
C VAL A 73 6.90 3.55 4.37
N VAL A 74 5.59 3.45 4.18
CA VAL A 74 4.76 2.31 4.59
C VAL A 74 4.25 1.61 3.35
N PHE A 75 4.49 0.30 3.25
CA PHE A 75 4.06 -0.52 2.12
C PHE A 75 2.76 -1.24 2.48
N LYS A 76 1.64 -0.78 1.90
CA LYS A 76 0.34 -1.39 2.16
C LYS A 76 0.22 -2.70 1.40
N GLN A 77 -0.20 -3.75 2.10
CA GLN A 77 -0.33 -5.09 1.55
C GLN A 77 -1.61 -5.76 2.09
N PRO A 78 -2.25 -6.67 1.32
CA PRO A 78 -3.44 -7.38 1.78
C PRO A 78 -3.20 -8.21 3.05
N ASP A 79 -2.02 -8.85 3.14
CA ASP A 79 -1.60 -9.71 4.26
C ASP A 79 -0.25 -9.22 4.83
N PRO A 80 -0.25 -8.13 5.63
CA PRO A 80 0.99 -7.43 5.98
C PRO A 80 1.95 -8.26 6.84
N ALA A 81 1.43 -9.03 7.81
CA ALA A 81 2.23 -9.88 8.69
C ALA A 81 2.91 -11.06 7.96
N LYS A 82 2.38 -11.46 6.80
CA LYS A 82 2.95 -12.52 5.95
C LYS A 82 3.79 -11.98 4.80
N THR A 83 3.73 -10.67 4.55
CA THR A 83 4.55 -10.01 3.53
C THR A 83 5.98 -9.85 4.05
N LYS A 84 6.97 -10.10 3.19
CA LYS A 84 8.38 -9.83 3.47
C LYS A 84 8.90 -8.72 2.57
N ILE A 85 9.67 -7.82 3.17
CA ILE A 85 10.36 -6.76 2.42
C ILE A 85 11.87 -6.82 2.64
N SER A 86 12.63 -6.46 1.63
CA SER A 86 14.08 -6.27 1.72
C SER A 86 14.48 -5.06 0.89
N THR A 87 15.64 -4.48 1.20
CA THR A 87 16.24 -3.39 0.42
C THR A 87 17.58 -3.86 -0.16
N ASP A 88 17.92 -3.40 -1.36
CA ASP A 88 19.24 -3.57 -1.94
C ASP A 88 20.30 -2.62 -1.33
N ASN A 89 19.85 -1.57 -0.64
CA ASN A 89 20.70 -0.53 -0.09
C ASN A 89 20.29 -0.15 1.35
N THR A 90 20.98 -0.75 2.33
CA THR A 90 20.74 -0.51 3.77
C THR A 90 21.36 0.78 4.29
N ALA A 91 22.21 1.46 3.51
CA ALA A 91 22.73 2.77 3.87
C ALA A 91 21.69 3.89 3.63
N VAL A 92 20.75 3.68 2.70
CA VAL A 92 19.68 4.62 2.35
C VAL A 92 18.39 4.30 3.12
N LEU A 93 18.05 3.03 3.31
CA LEU A 93 16.82 2.59 3.98
C LEU A 93 17.06 1.59 5.11
N GLU A 94 16.33 1.76 6.21
CA GLU A 94 16.15 0.73 7.25
C GLU A 94 14.76 0.11 7.12
N VAL A 95 14.68 -1.17 6.76
CA VAL A 95 13.40 -1.88 6.56
C VAL A 95 12.88 -2.49 7.87
N SER A 96 11.58 -2.39 8.09
CA SER A 96 10.84 -3.01 9.18
C SER A 96 9.77 -3.95 8.61
N GLN A 97 9.76 -5.20 9.09
CA GLN A 97 8.78 -6.20 8.63
C GLN A 97 7.40 -5.91 9.18
N GLY A 98 6.37 -6.32 8.44
CA GLY A 98 5.01 -6.37 8.96
C GLY A 98 4.88 -7.41 10.06
N SER A 99 3.95 -7.18 10.98
CA SER A 99 3.71 -8.04 12.13
C SER A 99 2.24 -8.05 12.52
N ASP A 100 1.85 -9.02 13.32
CA ASP A 100 0.55 -9.10 13.98
C ASP A 100 0.81 -9.52 15.42
N ASP A 101 0.34 -8.72 16.38
CA ASP A 101 0.50 -8.99 17.81
C ASP A 101 -0.77 -9.59 18.46
N GLY A 102 -1.78 -9.92 17.65
CA GLY A 102 -3.08 -10.42 18.09
C GLY A 102 -4.08 -9.32 18.46
N SER A 103 -3.63 -8.05 18.53
CA SER A 103 -4.49 -6.88 18.75
C SER A 103 -4.52 -5.93 17.56
N ALA A 104 -3.44 -5.88 16.78
CA ALA A 104 -3.32 -5.09 15.57
C ALA A 104 -2.38 -5.76 14.56
N THR A 105 -2.67 -5.51 13.28
CA THR A 105 -1.77 -5.87 12.18
C THR A 105 -1.03 -4.62 11.71
N PHE A 106 0.29 -4.70 11.65
CA PHE A 106 1.18 -3.61 11.24
C PHE A 106 1.72 -3.85 9.84
N ASN A 107 1.67 -2.82 9.01
CA ASN A 107 2.24 -2.86 7.68
C ASN A 107 3.78 -2.87 7.73
N PRO A 108 4.44 -3.56 6.78
CA PRO A 108 5.87 -3.38 6.57
C PRO A 108 6.18 -1.94 6.14
N GLY A 109 7.39 -1.48 6.43
CA GLY A 109 7.81 -0.11 6.13
C GLY A 109 9.33 0.05 6.05
N ALA A 110 9.78 1.23 5.65
CA ALA A 110 11.18 1.59 5.60
C ALA A 110 11.39 3.02 6.10
N LYS A 111 12.41 3.23 6.93
CA LYS A 111 12.86 4.55 7.37
C LYS A 111 13.92 5.07 6.40
N ALA A 112 13.79 6.31 5.95
CA ALA A 112 14.78 7.00 5.13
C ALA A 112 15.94 7.50 5.99
N LEU A 113 17.15 6.97 5.75
CA LEU A 113 18.34 7.25 6.56
C LEU A 113 19.23 8.33 5.98
N SER A 114 19.44 8.31 4.66
CA SER A 114 20.35 9.22 3.96
C SER A 114 19.89 9.44 2.51
N PRO A 115 20.27 10.55 1.86
CA PRO A 115 19.91 10.79 0.46
C PRO A 115 20.48 9.71 -0.47
N GLY A 116 19.69 9.32 -1.47
CA GLY A 116 20.06 8.28 -2.42
C GLY A 116 18.85 7.52 -2.94
N THR A 117 19.11 6.43 -3.66
CA THR A 117 18.07 5.54 -4.19
C THR A 117 18.27 4.13 -3.66
N ALA A 118 17.18 3.48 -3.32
CA ALA A 118 17.13 2.09 -2.91
C ALA A 118 15.93 1.40 -3.57
N VAL A 119 16.09 0.14 -3.95
CA VAL A 119 15.02 -0.73 -4.44
C VAL A 119 14.55 -1.62 -3.31
N VAL A 120 13.28 -1.49 -2.95
CA VAL A 120 12.61 -2.37 -2.00
C VAL A 120 11.97 -3.51 -2.77
N THR A 121 12.38 -4.74 -2.47
CA THR A 121 11.72 -5.95 -2.96
C THR A 121 10.64 -6.36 -1.97
N ILE A 122 9.43 -6.59 -2.48
CA ILE A 122 8.26 -7.00 -1.70
C ILE A 122 7.87 -8.40 -2.16
N VAL A 123 7.82 -9.35 -1.23
CA VAL A 123 7.29 -10.70 -1.45
C VAL A 123 5.97 -10.80 -0.70
N ALA A 124 4.87 -10.84 -1.46
CA ALA A 124 3.53 -10.95 -0.91
C ALA A 124 3.26 -12.36 -0.33
N ALA A 125 2.17 -12.49 0.42
CA ALA A 125 1.83 -13.74 1.10
C ALA A 125 1.54 -14.92 0.15
N ASP A 126 1.16 -14.64 -1.11
CA ASP A 126 0.95 -15.63 -2.17
C ASP A 126 2.27 -16.02 -2.89
N GLY A 127 3.39 -15.39 -2.53
CA GLY A 127 4.71 -15.60 -3.15
C GLY A 127 4.98 -14.72 -4.37
N SER A 128 4.02 -13.90 -4.80
CA SER A 128 4.24 -12.89 -5.85
C SER A 128 5.29 -11.88 -5.40
N THR A 129 6.15 -11.43 -6.32
CA THR A 129 7.20 -10.44 -6.04
C THR A 129 6.94 -9.16 -6.83
N SER A 130 7.12 -8.02 -6.17
CA SER A 130 7.15 -6.69 -6.79
C SER A 130 8.31 -5.86 -6.25
N THR A 131 8.65 -4.78 -6.94
CA THR A 131 9.75 -3.90 -6.57
C THR A 131 9.29 -2.46 -6.55
N VAL A 132 9.73 -1.71 -5.55
CA VAL A 132 9.46 -0.27 -5.42
C VAL A 132 10.77 0.48 -5.32
N THR A 133 10.99 1.43 -6.23
CA THR A 133 12.16 2.32 -6.17
C THR A 133 11.86 3.49 -5.25
N VAL A 134 12.59 3.58 -4.14
CA VAL A 134 12.49 4.69 -3.19
C VAL A 134 13.64 5.65 -3.41
N THR A 135 13.31 6.92 -3.67
CA THR A 135 14.28 8.01 -3.77
C THR A 135 14.21 8.86 -2.52
N VAL A 136 15.32 8.96 -1.80
CA VAL A 136 15.48 9.77 -0.60
C VAL A 136 16.20 11.06 -0.94
N THR A 137 15.63 12.18 -0.52
CA THR A 137 16.17 13.54 -0.67
C THR A 137 16.41 14.16 0.71
N GLU A 138 17.11 15.29 0.75
CA GLU A 138 17.32 16.07 1.99
C GLU A 138 16.03 16.63 2.59
#